data_AF-A0A160THZ4-F1
#
_entry.id   AF-A0A160THZ4-F1
#
_cell.length_a   1.000
_cell.length_b   1.000
_cell.length_c   1.000
_cell.angle_alpha   90.00
_cell.angle_beta   90.00
_cell.angle_gamma   90.00
#
_symmetry.space_group_name_H-M   'P 1'
#
loop_
_entity.id
_entity.type
_entity.pdbx_description
1 polymer ?
#
loop_
_entity_poly.entity_id
_entity_poly.type
_entity_poly.pdbx_seq_one_letter_code
_entity_poly.pdbx_strand_id
1 'polypeptide(L)'
;MLARFHATFGQDNWVHRTSGWTLIGVNPASFDTDPDSPQMAWLGGVLDASAGPIGLFLNKPWFKMVDGDVSRDTRRGLEALFDGHDLRFVAQGHVHQVNDRPTDGIGIDWLPSVAVVEHGGMEDGGARLAGLARLTLDRTGHRFDACDVVGMADHVVEFPGVPAARARPELADA
;
A
#
# COMPACT_ATOMS: atom_id res chain seq x y z
N MET A 1 12.12 18.39 4.10
CA MET A 1 11.61 17.26 4.92
C MET A 1 12.29 15.96 4.51
N LEU A 2 12.25 15.59 3.22
CA LEU A 2 12.89 14.37 2.69
C LEU A 2 14.39 14.24 3.01
N ALA A 3 15.20 15.28 2.79
CA ALA A 3 16.63 15.25 3.12
C ALA A 3 16.93 14.95 4.61
N ARG A 4 16.06 15.41 5.52
CA ARG A 4 16.19 15.10 6.96
C ARG A 4 15.79 13.66 7.25
N PHE A 5 14.75 13.17 6.59
CA PHE A 5 14.35 11.76 6.66
C PHE A 5 15.51 10.87 6.20
N HIS A 6 16.08 11.15 5.02
CA HIS A 6 17.21 10.38 4.49
C HIS A 6 18.44 10.39 5.39
N ALA A 7 18.77 11.54 5.98
CA ALA A 7 19.88 11.65 6.92
C ALA A 7 19.67 10.84 8.22
N THR A 8 18.42 10.57 8.60
CA THR A 8 18.08 9.89 9.86
C THR A 8 17.79 8.40 9.67
N PHE A 9 17.04 8.06 8.62
CA PHE A 9 16.46 6.74 8.40
C PHE A 9 16.98 6.04 7.15
N GLY A 10 17.77 6.72 6.31
CA GLY A 10 18.26 6.19 5.03
C GLY A 10 17.27 6.38 3.89
N GLN A 11 17.47 5.64 2.80
CA GLN A 11 16.65 5.74 1.59
C GLN A 11 15.18 5.43 1.89
N ASP A 12 14.28 6.11 1.18
CA ASP A 12 12.83 5.96 1.27
C ASP A 12 12.26 4.97 0.25
N ASN A 13 13.14 4.20 -0.38
CA ASN A 13 12.84 3.13 -1.30
C ASN A 13 13.70 1.89 -0.98
N TRP A 14 13.16 0.71 -1.25
CA TRP A 14 13.86 -0.54 -0.94
C TRP A 14 13.44 -1.67 -1.87
N VAL A 15 14.30 -2.69 -1.97
CA VAL A 15 14.01 -3.95 -2.66
C VAL A 15 14.36 -5.12 -1.75
N HIS A 16 13.45 -6.09 -1.65
CA HIS A 16 13.66 -7.33 -0.91
C HIS A 16 13.33 -8.51 -1.81
N ARG A 17 14.25 -9.47 -1.93
CA ARG A 17 14.07 -10.66 -2.77
C ARG A 17 13.98 -11.90 -1.90
N THR A 18 12.91 -12.66 -2.04
CA THR A 18 12.67 -13.87 -1.25
C THR A 18 11.74 -14.83 -1.98
N SER A 19 11.96 -16.13 -1.88
CA SER A 19 11.08 -17.16 -2.46
C SER A 19 10.74 -16.98 -3.95
N GLY A 20 11.64 -16.36 -4.73
CA GLY A 20 11.43 -16.04 -6.14
C GLY A 20 10.68 -14.72 -6.42
N TRP A 21 10.26 -14.01 -5.37
CA TRP A 21 9.61 -12.71 -5.46
C TRP A 21 10.61 -11.55 -5.45
N THR A 22 10.26 -10.48 -6.14
CA THR A 22 10.80 -9.14 -5.88
C THR A 22 9.74 -8.29 -5.18
N LEU A 23 9.99 -7.94 -3.93
CA LEU A 23 9.19 -6.98 -3.17
C LEU A 23 9.84 -5.62 -3.25
N ILE A 24 9.07 -4.59 -3.60
CA ILE A 24 9.57 -3.24 -3.86
C ILE A 24 8.79 -2.26 -3.01
N GLY A 25 9.48 -1.44 -2.23
CA GLY A 25 8.90 -0.30 -1.53
C GLY A 25 9.30 1.01 -2.19
N VAL A 26 8.31 1.88 -2.43
CA VAL A 26 8.51 3.21 -2.99
C VAL A 26 7.80 4.26 -2.14
N ASN A 27 8.28 5.50 -2.21
CA ASN A 27 7.66 6.66 -1.59
C ASN A 27 7.09 7.56 -2.68
N PRO A 28 5.77 7.53 -2.92
CA PRO A 28 5.13 8.38 -3.91
C PRO A 28 5.45 9.86 -3.73
N ALA A 29 5.62 10.36 -2.49
CA ALA A 29 5.95 11.76 -2.26
C ALA A 29 7.28 12.21 -2.92
N SER A 30 8.15 11.27 -3.30
CA SER A 30 9.42 11.54 -3.97
C SER A 30 9.32 11.64 -5.50
N PHE A 31 8.19 11.24 -6.10
CA PHE A 31 8.00 11.24 -7.55
C PHE A 31 6.62 11.71 -8.04
N ASP A 32 5.68 11.96 -7.12
CA ASP A 32 4.31 12.38 -7.45
C ASP A 32 4.25 13.75 -8.15
N THR A 33 5.26 14.57 -7.93
CA THR A 33 5.41 15.91 -8.53
C THR A 33 6.52 15.97 -9.58
N ASP A 34 7.25 14.88 -9.78
CA ASP A 34 8.40 14.80 -10.69
C ASP A 34 8.47 13.40 -11.31
N PRO A 35 7.88 13.19 -12.50
CA PRO A 35 7.90 11.89 -13.17
C PRO A 35 9.31 11.44 -13.58
N ASP A 36 10.27 12.37 -13.70
CA ASP A 36 11.68 12.08 -14.02
C ASP A 36 12.55 11.89 -12.77
N SER A 37 11.91 11.72 -11.61
CA SER A 37 12.63 11.59 -10.34
C SER A 37 13.65 10.44 -10.36
N PRO A 38 14.74 10.56 -9.57
CA PRO A 38 15.70 9.47 -9.38
C PRO A 38 15.07 8.16 -8.91
N GLN A 39 13.95 8.22 -8.18
CA GLN A 39 13.26 7.04 -7.68
C GLN A 39 12.48 6.30 -8.78
N MET A 40 11.89 7.02 -9.75
CA MET A 40 11.27 6.40 -10.94
C MET A 40 12.32 5.71 -11.81
N ALA A 41 13.46 6.35 -12.05
CA ALA A 41 14.57 5.73 -12.77
C ALA A 41 15.14 4.50 -12.03
N TRP A 42 15.28 4.59 -10.71
CA TRP A 42 15.68 3.46 -9.87
C TRP A 42 14.67 2.30 -9.95
N LEU A 43 13.37 2.60 -9.90
CA LEU A 43 12.30 1.61 -9.98
C LEU A 43 12.38 0.84 -11.30
N GLY A 44 12.57 1.53 -12.43
CA GLY A 44 12.76 0.89 -13.73
C GLY A 44 13.94 -0.09 -13.73
N GLY A 45 15.09 0.32 -13.19
CA GLY A 45 16.25 -0.57 -13.09
C GLY A 45 16.01 -1.79 -12.18
N VAL A 46 15.19 -1.67 -11.13
CA VAL A 46 14.79 -2.82 -10.30
C VAL A 46 13.88 -3.77 -11.07
N LEU A 47 12.95 -3.25 -11.86
CA LEU A 47 12.00 -4.03 -12.66
C LEU A 47 12.71 -4.78 -13.79
N ASP A 48 13.61 -4.12 -14.51
CA ASP A 48 14.46 -4.75 -15.54
C ASP A 48 15.32 -5.90 -14.97
N ALA A 49 15.77 -5.76 -13.73
CA ALA A 49 16.55 -6.78 -13.03
C ALA A 49 15.69 -7.83 -12.31
N SER A 50 14.36 -7.72 -12.35
CA SER A 50 13.46 -8.65 -11.67
C SER A 50 13.10 -9.82 -12.58
N ALA A 51 13.17 -11.02 -12.01
CA ALA A 51 12.67 -12.24 -12.64
C ALA A 51 11.64 -12.86 -11.70
N GLY A 52 10.43 -13.10 -12.20
CA GLY A 52 9.33 -13.67 -11.43
C GLY A 52 8.38 -12.62 -10.83
N PRO A 53 7.53 -13.03 -9.87
CA PRO A 53 6.43 -12.23 -9.37
C PRO A 53 6.90 -11.02 -8.56
N ILE A 54 6.22 -9.90 -8.75
CA ILE A 54 6.53 -8.62 -8.12
C ILE A 54 5.39 -8.22 -7.17
N GLY A 55 5.77 -7.71 -6.01
CA GLY A 55 4.87 -7.06 -5.06
C GLY A 55 5.32 -5.63 -4.81
N LEU A 56 4.41 -4.67 -4.92
CA LEU A 56 4.69 -3.24 -4.71
C LEU A 56 4.09 -2.74 -3.40
N PHE A 57 4.85 -1.95 -2.65
CA PHE A 57 4.43 -1.29 -1.42
C PHE A 57 4.55 0.23 -1.57
N LEU A 58 3.48 0.96 -1.27
CA LEU A 58 3.46 2.42 -1.32
C LEU A 58 2.39 3.00 -0.39
N ASN A 59 2.61 4.21 0.14
CA ASN A 59 1.65 4.81 1.08
C ASN A 59 0.37 5.33 0.37
N LYS A 60 0.53 6.09 -0.72
CA LYS A 60 -0.60 6.68 -1.45
C LYS A 60 -1.22 5.66 -2.41
N PRO A 61 -2.54 5.56 -2.54
CA PRO A 61 -3.16 4.57 -3.41
C PRO A 61 -2.88 4.84 -4.90
N TRP A 62 -2.74 3.76 -5.67
CA TRP A 62 -2.53 3.81 -7.13
C TRP A 62 -3.82 3.60 -7.94
N PHE A 63 -4.65 2.62 -7.57
CA PHE A 63 -5.78 2.16 -8.40
C PHE A 63 -7.16 2.71 -8.01
N LYS A 64 -7.23 3.57 -7.00
CA LYS A 64 -8.48 4.27 -6.65
C LYS A 64 -8.45 5.71 -7.16
N MET A 65 -9.61 6.36 -7.12
CA MET A 65 -9.81 7.79 -7.41
C MET A 65 -10.52 8.44 -6.20
N VAL A 66 -10.01 8.24 -4.99
CA VAL A 66 -10.36 9.02 -3.79
C VAL A 66 -9.44 10.23 -3.67
N ASP A 67 -9.78 11.19 -2.81
CA ASP A 67 -8.86 12.27 -2.48
C ASP A 67 -7.58 11.69 -1.85
N GLY A 68 -6.41 12.08 -2.39
CA GLY A 68 -5.10 11.69 -1.86
C GLY A 68 -4.36 10.56 -2.59
N ASP A 69 -4.91 10.08 -3.70
CA ASP A 69 -4.22 9.17 -4.61
C ASP A 69 -2.98 9.80 -5.25
N VAL A 70 -2.15 8.96 -5.86
CA VAL A 70 -1.09 9.45 -6.74
C VAL A 70 -1.67 10.25 -7.91
N SER A 71 -0.91 11.23 -8.40
CA SER A 71 -1.30 12.07 -9.53
C SER A 71 -1.59 11.21 -10.77
N ARG A 72 -2.39 11.75 -11.69
CA ARG A 72 -2.70 11.08 -12.96
C ARG A 72 -1.45 10.72 -13.75
N ASP A 73 -0.46 11.61 -13.76
CA ASP A 73 0.78 11.40 -14.51
C ASP A 73 1.65 10.32 -13.85
N THR A 74 1.72 10.33 -12.52
CA THR A 74 2.38 9.27 -11.75
C THR A 74 1.72 7.92 -11.96
N ARG A 75 0.39 7.86 -11.90
CA ARG A 75 -0.37 6.65 -12.20
C ARG A 75 -0.02 6.11 -13.59
N ARG A 76 -0.04 6.96 -14.62
CA ARG A 76 0.30 6.55 -16.01
C ARG A 76 1.76 6.12 -16.13
N GLY A 77 2.67 6.78 -15.43
CA GLY A 77 4.08 6.41 -15.38
C GLY A 77 4.28 5.03 -14.76
N LEU A 78 3.60 4.73 -13.65
CA LEU A 78 3.62 3.41 -13.03
C LEU A 78 2.98 2.35 -13.94
N GLU A 79 1.83 2.64 -14.55
CA GLU A 79 1.18 1.74 -15.52
C GLU A 79 2.14 1.37 -16.66
N ALA A 80 2.82 2.37 -17.25
CA ALA A 80 3.78 2.13 -18.32
C ALA A 80 5.04 1.38 -17.84
N LEU A 81 5.50 1.64 -16.62
CA LEU A 81 6.73 1.05 -16.09
C LEU A 81 6.53 -0.42 -15.68
N PHE A 82 5.35 -0.78 -15.21
CA PHE A 82 5.00 -2.16 -14.85
C PHE A 82 4.48 -2.98 -16.03
N ASP A 83 4.26 -2.38 -17.20
CA ASP A 83 3.83 -3.10 -18.40
C ASP A 83 4.86 -4.18 -18.77
N GLY A 84 4.37 -5.40 -19.04
CA GLY A 84 5.22 -6.56 -19.32
C GLY A 84 5.93 -7.18 -18.11
N HIS A 85 5.81 -6.61 -16.91
CA HIS A 85 6.35 -7.19 -15.68
C HIS A 85 5.26 -7.97 -14.91
N ASP A 86 5.68 -9.00 -14.17
CA ASP A 86 4.77 -9.91 -13.44
C ASP A 86 4.31 -9.30 -12.09
N LEU A 87 3.66 -8.14 -12.13
CA LEU A 87 3.09 -7.49 -10.95
C LEU A 87 1.88 -8.29 -10.43
N ARG A 88 1.99 -8.83 -9.22
CA ARG A 88 0.93 -9.67 -8.61
C ARG A 88 0.12 -8.96 -7.55
N PHE A 89 0.72 -8.01 -6.84
CA PHE A 89 -0.01 -7.21 -5.86
C PHE A 89 0.56 -5.82 -5.64
N VAL A 90 -0.31 -4.94 -5.16
CA VAL A 90 -0.01 -3.60 -4.67
C VAL A 90 -0.60 -3.44 -3.28
N ALA A 91 0.27 -3.38 -2.28
CA ALA A 91 -0.07 -3.17 -0.89
C ALA A 91 0.09 -1.68 -0.53
N GLN A 92 -0.99 -1.06 -0.07
CA GLN A 92 -1.07 0.38 0.10
C GLN A 92 -1.82 0.82 1.37
N GLY A 93 -1.52 2.04 1.83
CA GLY A 93 -2.09 2.61 3.05
C GLY A 93 -3.01 3.80 2.75
N HIS A 94 -2.83 4.87 3.52
CA HIS A 94 -3.52 6.17 3.43
C HIS A 94 -5.02 6.20 3.80
N VAL A 95 -5.79 5.22 3.36
CA VAL A 95 -7.27 5.23 3.43
C VAL A 95 -7.85 4.81 4.78
N HIS A 96 -7.01 4.28 5.68
CA HIS A 96 -7.38 3.80 7.01
C HIS A 96 -8.57 2.81 6.99
N GLN A 97 -8.63 2.01 5.93
CA GLN A 97 -9.60 0.94 5.69
C GLN A 97 -8.84 -0.29 5.20
N VAL A 98 -9.26 -1.47 5.64
CA VAL A 98 -8.76 -2.77 5.20
C VAL A 98 -9.65 -3.29 4.10
N ASN A 99 -9.06 -3.67 2.97
CA ASN A 99 -9.78 -4.14 1.79
C ASN A 99 -8.86 -4.95 0.88
N ASP A 100 -9.39 -5.98 0.25
CA ASP A 100 -8.69 -6.87 -0.68
C ASP A 100 -9.46 -6.91 -2.00
N ARG A 101 -9.14 -6.01 -2.94
CA ARG A 101 -9.83 -5.96 -4.24
C ARG A 101 -8.87 -6.16 -5.38
N PRO A 102 -9.01 -7.21 -6.18
CA PRO A 102 -8.21 -7.32 -7.38
C PRO A 102 -8.66 -6.33 -8.45
N THR A 103 -7.68 -5.80 -9.21
CA THR A 103 -7.89 -4.99 -10.42
C THR A 103 -7.03 -5.60 -11.53
N ASP A 104 -7.62 -5.97 -12.65
CA ASP A 104 -6.91 -6.55 -13.81
C ASP A 104 -6.00 -7.75 -13.46
N GLY A 105 -6.42 -8.56 -12.48
CA GLY A 105 -5.64 -9.72 -12.01
C GLY A 105 -4.53 -9.40 -11.00
N ILE A 106 -4.33 -8.13 -10.66
CA ILE A 106 -3.40 -7.65 -9.63
C ILE A 106 -4.17 -7.53 -8.30
N GLY A 107 -3.68 -8.14 -7.22
CA GLY A 107 -4.24 -7.95 -5.88
C GLY A 107 -4.01 -6.51 -5.39
N ILE A 108 -5.06 -5.77 -5.05
CA ILE A 108 -4.93 -4.44 -4.44
C ILE A 108 -5.32 -4.56 -2.96
N ASP A 109 -4.32 -4.51 -2.09
CA ASP A 109 -4.46 -4.74 -0.66
C ASP A 109 -4.33 -3.42 0.09
N TRP A 110 -5.38 -3.02 0.77
CA TRP A 110 -5.38 -1.88 1.67
C TRP A 110 -5.05 -2.37 3.07
N LEU A 111 -3.91 -1.92 3.58
CA LEU A 111 -3.40 -2.37 4.86
C LEU A 111 -3.95 -1.50 6.00
N PRO A 112 -4.18 -2.09 7.18
CA PRO A 112 -4.70 -1.35 8.32
C PRO A 112 -3.73 -0.26 8.78
N SER A 113 -4.30 0.80 9.35
CA SER A 113 -3.53 1.77 10.14
C SER A 113 -3.09 1.13 11.46
N VAL A 114 -1.91 1.51 11.96
CA VAL A 114 -1.44 1.03 13.28
C VAL A 114 -1.85 1.91 14.45
N ALA A 115 -2.44 3.08 14.16
CA ALA A 115 -2.64 4.11 15.17
C ALA A 115 -4.09 4.57 15.23
N VAL A 116 -4.65 4.95 14.09
CA VAL A 116 -5.96 5.60 14.06
C VAL A 116 -6.86 5.01 12.99
N VAL A 117 -8.14 4.93 13.32
CA VAL A 117 -9.21 4.61 12.40
C VAL A 117 -9.98 5.89 12.13
N GLU A 118 -10.12 6.26 10.86
CA GLU A 118 -10.91 7.43 10.50
C GLU A 118 -12.40 7.07 10.48
N HIS A 119 -13.21 7.84 11.20
CA HIS A 119 -14.66 7.72 11.16
C HIS A 119 -15.21 8.77 10.22
N GLY A 120 -15.91 8.28 9.18
CA GLY A 120 -16.36 9.11 8.09
C GLY A 120 -15.46 9.12 6.85
N GLY A 121 -15.99 9.57 5.71
CA GLY A 121 -15.37 9.46 4.38
C GLY A 121 -16.18 8.54 3.46
N MET A 122 -15.72 8.34 2.21
CA MET A 122 -16.43 7.48 1.24
C MET A 122 -16.64 6.06 1.80
N GLU A 123 -17.87 5.55 1.70
CA GLU A 123 -18.19 4.15 2.01
C GLU A 123 -17.73 3.26 0.88
N ASP A 124 -16.53 2.72 1.05
CA ASP A 124 -15.87 1.96 0.03
C ASP A 124 -15.93 0.45 0.26
N GLY A 125 -16.63 0.02 1.30
CA GLY A 125 -16.82 -1.37 1.69
C GLY A 125 -15.63 -2.03 2.39
N GLY A 126 -14.57 -1.28 2.73
CA GLY A 126 -13.46 -1.77 3.54
C GLY A 126 -13.75 -1.74 5.04
N ALA A 127 -13.12 -2.62 5.80
CA ALA A 127 -13.22 -2.67 7.26
C ALA A 127 -12.38 -1.56 7.90
N ARG A 128 -12.94 -0.84 8.88
CA ARG A 128 -12.27 0.27 9.57
C ARG A 128 -11.68 -0.23 10.87
N LEU A 129 -10.44 -0.71 10.80
CA LEU A 129 -9.77 -1.40 11.90
C LEU A 129 -8.31 -0.98 11.99
N ALA A 130 -7.84 -0.73 13.22
CA ALA A 130 -6.43 -0.68 13.50
C ALA A 130 -5.89 -2.12 13.57
N GLY A 131 -4.70 -2.34 13.00
CA GLY A 131 -4.14 -3.68 12.91
C GLY A 131 -2.77 -3.71 12.26
N LEU A 132 -2.24 -4.93 12.14
CA LEU A 132 -1.14 -5.26 11.24
C LEU A 132 -1.65 -6.19 10.15
N ALA A 133 -0.91 -6.30 9.06
CA ALA A 133 -1.14 -7.33 8.05
C ALA A 133 0.08 -8.25 7.96
N ARG A 134 -0.16 -9.56 7.84
CA ARG A 134 0.87 -10.57 7.58
C ARG A 134 0.81 -10.96 6.12
N LEU A 135 1.90 -10.70 5.41
CA LEU A 135 2.11 -11.21 4.07
C LEU A 135 2.69 -12.63 4.14
N THR A 136 1.97 -13.60 3.58
CA THR A 136 2.47 -14.94 3.30
C THR A 136 2.79 -15.05 1.82
N LEU A 137 3.99 -15.53 1.49
CA LEU A 137 4.46 -15.72 0.12
C LEU A 137 4.81 -17.18 -0.11
N ASP A 138 4.40 -17.73 -1.25
CA ASP A 138 4.90 -18.98 -1.78
C ASP A 138 5.29 -18.84 -3.25
N ARG A 139 5.70 -19.94 -3.89
CA ARG A 139 6.17 -19.93 -5.28
C ARG A 139 5.07 -19.60 -6.31
N THR A 140 3.80 -19.63 -5.89
CA THR A 140 2.62 -19.55 -6.76
C THR A 140 1.68 -18.38 -6.43
N GLY A 141 1.78 -17.81 -5.23
CA GLY A 141 0.86 -16.78 -4.78
C GLY A 141 1.32 -16.00 -3.55
N HIS A 142 0.48 -15.04 -3.19
CA HIS A 142 0.60 -14.19 -2.02
C HIS A 142 -0.75 -14.19 -1.27
N ARG A 143 -0.70 -13.91 0.03
CA ARG A 143 -1.90 -13.66 0.83
C ARG A 143 -1.59 -12.66 1.93
N PHE A 144 -2.46 -11.68 2.10
CA PHE A 144 -2.47 -10.80 3.26
C PHE A 144 -3.53 -11.27 4.26
N ASP A 145 -3.11 -11.52 5.50
CA ASP A 145 -4.02 -11.79 6.61
C ASP A 145 -3.99 -10.61 7.58
N ALA A 146 -5.16 -10.10 7.98
CA ALA A 146 -5.24 -9.17 9.10
C ALA A 146 -4.77 -9.87 10.38
N CYS A 147 -3.94 -9.18 11.17
CA CYS A 147 -3.41 -9.69 12.42
C CYS A 147 -4.02 -8.93 13.58
N ASP A 148 -4.64 -9.68 14.51
CA ASP A 148 -4.94 -9.15 15.83
C ASP A 148 -3.64 -9.00 16.63
N VAL A 149 -3.44 -7.79 17.15
CA VAL A 149 -2.30 -7.46 18.00
C VAL A 149 -2.82 -7.23 19.40
N VAL A 150 -2.36 -8.04 20.36
CA VAL A 150 -2.78 -7.92 21.76
C VAL A 150 -2.45 -6.53 22.29
N GLY A 151 -3.46 -5.85 22.84
CA GLY A 151 -3.33 -4.49 23.38
C GLY A 151 -3.50 -3.38 22.34
N MET A 152 -3.73 -3.72 21.07
CA MET A 152 -4.04 -2.74 20.04
C MET A 152 -5.50 -2.29 20.16
N ALA A 153 -5.72 -0.98 20.12
CA ALA A 153 -7.04 -0.37 20.23
C ALA A 153 -7.30 0.53 19.03
N ASP A 154 -8.56 0.57 18.59
CA ASP A 154 -9.00 1.49 17.56
C ASP A 154 -9.10 2.90 18.16
N HIS A 155 -8.11 3.76 17.89
CA HIS A 155 -8.24 5.17 18.21
C HIS A 155 -8.99 5.87 17.10
N VAL A 156 -10.24 6.22 17.40
CA VAL A 156 -11.13 6.86 16.46
C VAL A 156 -10.81 8.34 16.35
N VAL A 157 -10.55 8.80 15.13
CA VAL A 157 -10.53 10.22 14.80
C VAL A 157 -11.88 10.57 14.17
N GLU A 158 -12.65 11.41 14.87
CA GLU A 158 -13.92 11.93 14.38
C GLU A 158 -13.68 13.23 13.60
N PHE A 159 -14.17 13.29 12.37
CA PHE A 159 -14.20 14.52 11.60
C PHE A 159 -15.59 15.18 11.74
N PRO A 160 -15.66 16.50 12.03
CA PRO A 160 -16.93 17.19 12.15
C PRO A 160 -17.82 17.00 10.91
N GLY A 161 -19.06 16.57 11.13
CA GLY A 161 -20.05 16.41 10.07
C GLY A 161 -20.08 15.04 9.38
N VAL A 162 -19.33 14.04 9.88
CA VAL A 162 -19.35 12.70 9.30
C VAL A 162 -19.90 11.64 10.28
N PRO A 163 -20.84 10.77 9.88
CA PRO A 163 -21.42 9.76 10.77
C PRO A 163 -20.38 8.78 11.33
N ALA A 164 -20.56 8.38 12.59
CA ALA A 164 -19.72 7.35 13.20
C ALA A 164 -19.84 6.01 12.47
N ALA A 165 -18.70 5.38 12.16
CA ALA A 165 -18.66 4.03 11.62
C ALA A 165 -19.14 2.97 12.64
N ARG A 166 -19.61 1.83 12.12
CA ARG A 166 -20.05 0.67 12.92
C ARG A 166 -18.87 0.08 13.71
N ALA A 167 -19.21 -0.57 14.82
CA ALA A 167 -18.25 -1.27 15.68
C ALA A 167 -17.39 -2.28 14.91
N ARG A 168 -16.14 -2.48 15.39
CA ARG A 168 -15.18 -3.48 14.92
C ARG A 168 -15.88 -4.82 14.67
N PRO A 169 -15.93 -5.33 13.42
CA PRO A 169 -16.35 -6.71 13.20
C PRO A 169 -15.40 -7.65 13.95
N GLU A 170 -15.93 -8.71 14.55
CA GLU A 170 -15.11 -9.78 15.12
C GLU A 170 -14.26 -10.37 13.99
N LEU A 171 -12.93 -10.28 14.13
CA LEU A 171 -12.02 -10.98 13.24
C LEU A 171 -12.18 -12.47 13.53
N ALA A 172 -12.41 -13.27 12.49
CA ALA A 172 -12.52 -14.71 12.65
C ALA A 172 -11.18 -15.25 13.18
N ASP A 173 -11.23 -16.07 14.22
CA ASP A 173 -10.05 -16.77 14.76
C ASP A 173 -9.36 -17.54 13.61
N ALA A 174 -8.06 -17.25 13.43
CA ALA A 174 -7.20 -17.84 12.39
C ALA A 174 -6.80 -19.29 12.69
#